data_AF-A0A926A0X6-F1
#
_entry.id   AF-A0A926A0X6-F1
#
_cell.length_a   1.000
_cell.length_b   1.000
_cell.length_c   1.000
_cell.angle_alpha   90.00
_cell.angle_beta   90.00
_cell.angle_gamma   90.00
#
_symmetry.space_group_name_H-M   'P 1'
#
loop_
_entity.id
_entity.type
_entity.pdbx_description
1 polymer ?
#
loop_
_entity_poly.entity_id
_entity_poly.type
_entity_poly.pdbx_seq_one_letter_code
_entity_poly.pdbx_strand_id
1 'polypeptide(L)' 'MTIPSPNVWNWPEVYERENAAQDVDGAIWLALAEDAPWAGADVLDVGCGDGFHLPLFAREAASVIGVEPHPPLV' A
#
# COMPACT_ATOMS: atom_id res chain seq x y z
N MET A 1 23.97 -1.12 -2.56
CA MET A 1 23.65 -1.73 -1.25
C MET A 1 22.21 -1.38 -0.95
N THR A 2 21.36 -2.37 -0.69
CA THR A 2 19.96 -2.15 -0.32
C THR A 2 19.87 -1.92 1.19
N ILE A 3 19.04 -0.97 1.61
CA ILE A 3 18.68 -0.77 3.02
C ILE A 3 17.42 -1.59 3.26
N PRO A 4 17.39 -2.49 4.25
CA PRO A 4 16.20 -3.27 4.52
C PRO A 4 15.06 -2.39 5.00
N SER A 5 13.85 -2.65 4.50
CA SER A 5 12.66 -2.04 5.09
C SER A 5 12.54 -2.55 6.53
N PRO A 6 12.44 -1.66 7.53
CA PRO A 6 12.49 -2.04 8.93
C PRO A 6 11.27 -2.87 9.39
N ASN A 7 10.20 -2.89 8.60
CA ASN A 7 8.93 -3.50 8.96
C ASN A 7 8.62 -4.76 8.13
N VAL A 8 8.20 -4.60 6.87
CA VAL A 8 7.57 -5.64 6.04
C VAL A 8 8.53 -6.75 5.62
N TRP A 9 9.84 -6.49 5.53
CA TRP A 9 10.80 -7.49 5.02
C TRP A 9 10.92 -8.74 5.90
N ASN A 10 10.81 -8.60 7.23
CA ASN A 10 10.96 -9.73 8.14
C ASN A 10 9.64 -10.16 8.78
N TRP A 11 8.63 -9.28 8.80
CA TRP A 11 7.39 -9.47 9.56
C TRP A 11 6.17 -8.92 8.80
N PRO A 12 5.86 -9.43 7.59
CA PRO A 12 4.76 -8.93 6.78
C PRO A 12 3.42 -9.00 7.53
N GLU A 13 3.16 -10.07 8.27
CA GLU A 13 1.92 -10.23 9.04
C GLU A 13 1.79 -9.25 10.21
N VAL A 14 2.91 -8.79 10.78
CA VAL A 14 2.91 -7.75 11.82
C VAL A 14 2.66 -6.39 11.17
N TYR A 15 3.32 -6.13 10.04
CA TYR A 15 3.17 -4.90 9.28
C TYR A 15 1.71 -4.65 8.87
N GLU A 16 1.01 -5.65 8.31
CA GLU A 16 -0.40 -5.50 7.94
C GLU A 16 -1.30 -5.14 9.13
N ARG A 17 -1.09 -5.80 10.27
CA ARG A 17 -1.85 -5.53 11.51
C ARG A 17 -1.59 -4.14 12.07
N GLU A 18 -0.33 -3.71 12.06
CA GLU A 18 0.04 -2.37 12.49
C GLU A 18 -0.56 -1.31 11.57
N ASN A 19 -0.59 -1.52 10.26
CA ASN A 19 -1.25 -0.61 9.33
C ASN A 19 -2.76 -0.51 9.58
N ALA A 20 -3.43 -1.64 9.81
CA ALA A 20 -4.85 -1.64 10.15
C ALA A 20 -5.14 -0.91 11.48
N ALA A 21 -4.24 -1.02 12.46
CA ALA A 21 -4.37 -0.32 13.74
C ALA A 21 -4.04 1.17 13.65
N GLN A 22 -3.08 1.56 12.80
CA GLN A 22 -2.63 2.95 12.64
C GLN A 22 -3.72 3.87 12.09
N ASP A 23 -4.51 3.38 11.14
CA ASP A 23 -5.54 4.18 10.46
C ASP A 23 -6.95 3.59 10.67
N VAL A 24 -7.28 3.31 11.92
CA VAL A 24 -8.55 2.65 12.31
C VAL A 24 -9.80 3.40 11.81
N ASP A 25 -9.73 4.73 11.75
CA ASP A 25 -10.83 5.58 11.30
C ASP A 25 -10.73 5.96 9.81
N GLY A 26 -9.68 5.50 9.11
CA GLY A 26 -9.47 5.79 7.68
C GLY A 26 -9.10 7.24 7.38
N ALA A 27 -8.56 7.99 8.34
CA ALA A 27 -8.24 9.40 8.20
C ALA A 27 -7.17 9.65 7.13
N ILE A 28 -6.19 8.75 6.98
CA ILE A 28 -5.15 8.86 5.95
C ILE A 28 -5.79 8.69 4.56
N TRP A 29 -6.66 7.70 4.38
CA TRP A 29 -7.33 7.46 3.10
C TRP A 29 -8.29 8.58 2.71
N LEU A 30 -9.02 9.13 3.68
CA LEU A 30 -9.89 10.29 3.45
C LEU A 30 -9.08 11.49 2.97
N ALA A 31 -7.98 11.82 3.65
CA ALA A 31 -7.13 12.93 3.26
C ALA A 31 -6.52 12.72 1.84
N LEU A 32 -6.05 11.51 1.55
CA LEU A 32 -5.53 11.18 0.21
C LEU A 32 -6.61 11.34 -0.87
N ALA A 33 -7.84 10.89 -0.61
CA ALA A 33 -8.93 10.98 -1.57
C ALA A 33 -9.39 12.43 -1.82
N GLU A 34 -9.31 13.29 -0.80
CA GLU A 34 -9.58 14.72 -0.91
C GLU A 34 -8.53 15.44 -1.76
N ASP A 35 -7.25 15.14 -1.54
CA ASP A 35 -6.14 15.80 -2.24
C ASP A 35 -5.92 15.26 -3.66
N ALA A 36 -6.11 13.95 -3.86
CA ALA A 36 -5.85 13.27 -5.13
C ALA A 36 -6.83 12.09 -5.35
N PRO A 37 -8.05 12.36 -5.83
CA PRO A 37 -9.01 11.31 -6.16
C PRO A 37 -8.45 10.32 -7.19
N TRP A 38 -8.58 9.02 -6.95
CA TRP A 38 -8.09 7.97 -7.86
C TRP A 38 -9.22 7.18 -8.55
N ALA A 39 -10.49 7.53 -8.32
CA ALA A 39 -11.61 6.87 -8.99
C ALA A 39 -11.51 7.01 -10.51
N GLY A 40 -11.47 5.87 -11.22
CA GLY A 40 -11.26 5.80 -12.67
C GLY A 40 -9.84 6.14 -13.15
N ALA A 41 -8.88 6.34 -12.24
CA ALA A 41 -7.49 6.60 -12.59
C ALA A 41 -6.66 5.31 -12.72
N ASP A 42 -5.50 5.42 -13.38
CA ASP A 42 -4.46 4.40 -13.34
C ASP A 42 -3.54 4.68 -12.13
N VAL A 43 -3.47 3.75 -11.18
CA VAL A 43 -2.70 3.89 -9.94
C VAL A 43 -1.43 3.06 -10.01
N LEU A 44 -0.30 3.69 -9.67
CA LEU A 44 0.99 3.03 -9.44
C LEU A 44 1.37 3.13 -7.97
N ASP A 45 1.50 2.00 -7.29
CA ASP A 45 1.97 1.90 -5.90
C ASP A 45 3.45 1.41 -5.88
N VAL A 46 4.37 2.29 -5.47
CA VAL A 46 5.81 2.04 -5.48
C VAL A 46 6.27 1.67 -4.08
N GLY A 47 6.88 0.49 -3.94
CA GLY A 47 7.18 -0.10 -2.64
C GLY A 47 5.93 -0.71 -2.00
N CYS A 48 5.12 -1.40 -2.81
CA CYS A 48 3.84 -1.95 -2.38
C CYS A 48 3.97 -3.12 -1.39
N GLY A 49 5.19 -3.58 -1.09
CA GLY A 49 5.42 -4.77 -0.28
C GLY A 49 4.75 -6.01 -0.89
N ASP A 50 4.07 -6.78 -0.06
CA ASP A 50 3.23 -7.91 -0.45
C ASP A 50 1.86 -7.50 -1.03
N GLY A 51 1.62 -6.19 -1.19
CA GLY A 51 0.44 -5.66 -1.85
C GLY A 51 -0.72 -5.31 -0.93
N PHE A 52 -0.50 -5.19 0.39
CA PHE A 52 -1.53 -4.89 1.39
C PHE A 52 -2.52 -3.77 1.00
N HIS A 53 -2.05 -2.67 0.40
CA HIS A 53 -2.89 -1.52 0.03
C HIS A 53 -3.53 -1.62 -1.36
N LEU A 54 -3.05 -2.49 -2.25
CA LEU A 54 -3.54 -2.58 -3.63
C LEU A 54 -5.05 -2.83 -3.72
N PRO A 55 -5.67 -3.71 -2.89
CA PRO A 55 -7.11 -3.91 -2.92
C PRO A 55 -7.93 -2.68 -2.57
N LEU A 56 -7.39 -1.70 -1.84
CA LEU A 56 -8.11 -0.46 -1.53
C LEU A 56 -8.21 0.42 -2.78
N PHE A 57 -7.10 0.62 -3.49
CA PHE A 57 -7.09 1.37 -4.74
C PHE A 57 -7.97 0.70 -5.81
N ALA A 58 -7.91 -0.63 -5.91
CA ALA A 58 -8.62 -1.40 -6.94
C ALA A 58 -10.15 -1.34 -6.83
N ARG A 59 -10.71 -0.83 -5.73
CA ARG A 59 -12.16 -0.64 -5.57
C ARG A 59 -12.71 0.41 -6.53
N GLU A 60 -11.92 1.45 -6.81
CA GLU A 60 -12.39 2.62 -7.53
C GLU A 60 -11.49 2.99 -8.72
N ALA A 61 -10.21 2.63 -8.70
CA ALA A 61 -9.28 2.87 -9.79
C ALA A 61 -9.65 2.09 -11.06
N ALA A 62 -9.28 2.62 -12.23
CA ALA A 62 -9.40 1.91 -13.50
C ALA A 62 -8.37 0.78 -13.61
N SER A 63 -7.15 1.02 -13.11
CA SER A 63 -6.10 0.01 -13.00
C SER A 63 -5.20 0.26 -11.79
N VAL A 64 -4.57 -0.81 -11.28
CA VAL A 64 -3.62 -0.74 -10.16
C VAL A 64 -2.40 -1.56 -10.52
N ILE A 65 -1.22 -0.96 -10.43
CA ILE A 65 0.08 -1.61 -10.65
C ILE A 65 0.89 -1.46 -9.36
N GLY A 66 1.30 -2.57 -8.76
CA GLY A 66 2.25 -2.60 -7.64
C GLY A 66 3.67 -2.86 -8.14
N VAL A 67 4.65 -2.16 -7.55
CA VAL A 67 6.08 -2.38 -7.81
C VAL A 67 6.81 -2.60 -6.49
N GLU A 68 7.33 -3.81 -6.26
CA GLU A 68 8.16 -4.14 -5.11
C GLU A 68 9.54 -4.65 -5.58
N PRO A 69 10.63 -3.93 -5.29
CA PRO A 69 11.96 -4.34 -5.72
C PRO A 69 12.59 -5.45 -4.87
N HIS A 70 12.05 -5.79 -3.69
CA HIS A 70 12.54 -6.85 -2.81
C HIS A 70 11.94 -8.22 -3.21
N PRO A 71 12.70 -9.11 -3.87
CA PRO A 71 12.15 -10.34 -4.44
C PRO A 71 11.49 -11.32 -3.45
N PRO A 72 11.91 -11.41 -2.17
CA PRO A 72 11.24 -12.27 -1.19
C PRO A 72 9.79 -11.88 -0.83
N LEU A 73 9.30 -10.70 -1.23
CA LEU A 73 7.92 -10.24 -0.98
C LEU A 73 6.97 -10.51 -2.16
N VAL A 74 7.35 -11.40 -3.09
CA VAL A 74 6.62 -11.73 -4.33
C VAL A 74 6.09 -13.16 -4.31
#